data_AF-A0ABD3W9L2-F1
#
_entry.id   AF-A0ABD3W9L2-F1
#
_cell.length_a   1.000
_cell.length_b   1.000
_cell.length_c   1.000
_cell.angle_alpha   90.00
_cell.angle_beta   90.00
_cell.angle_gamma   90.00
#
_symmetry.space_group_name_H-M   'P 1'
#
loop_
_entity.id
_entity.type
_entity.pdbx_description
1 polymer ?
#
loop_
_entity_poly.entity_id
_entity_poly.type
_entity_poly.pdbx_seq_one_letter_code
_entity_poly.pdbx_strand_id
1 'polypeptide(L)' 'TAGNITLTCRSCHNAATLNDCIGKETCRQNEQCYLDAVITSELRIRYNGGCRSLT' A
#
# COMPACT_ATOMS: atom_id res chain seq x y z
N THR A 1 -19.19 21.79 0.65
CA THR A 1 -19.44 20.33 0.64
C THR A 1 -18.11 19.64 0.47
N ALA A 2 -17.54 19.10 1.55
CA ALA A 2 -16.30 18.32 1.45
C ALA A 2 -16.62 17.00 0.76
N GLY A 3 -16.21 16.86 -0.50
CA GLY A 3 -16.38 15.61 -1.24
C GLY A 3 -15.61 14.48 -0.56
N ASN A 4 -16.22 13.30 -0.48
CA ASN A 4 -15.51 12.07 -0.13
C ASN A 4 -14.40 11.85 -1.16
N ILE A 5 -13.16 12.23 -0.84
CA ILE A 5 -12.00 11.92 -1.69
C ILE A 5 -11.71 10.43 -1.49
N THR A 6 -12.19 9.61 -2.42
CA THR A 6 -11.78 8.20 -2.54
C THR A 6 -10.39 8.14 -3.18
N LEU A 7 -9.37 7.90 -2.36
CA LEU A 7 -8.00 7.71 -2.80
C LEU A 7 -7.81 6.25 -3.24
N THR A 8 -7.36 6.02 -4.47
CA THR A 8 -7.01 4.67 -4.94
C THR A 8 -5.50 4.50 -4.93
N CYS A 9 -5.01 3.52 -4.18
CA CYS A 9 -3.59 3.23 -3.98
C CYS A 9 -3.18 1.94 -4.68
N ARG A 10 -1.88 1.80 -4.95
CA ARG A 10 -1.31 0.47 -5.25
C ARG A 10 -1.37 -0.39 -3.98
N SER A 11 -1.75 -1.64 -4.16
CA SER A 11 -1.87 -2.62 -3.08
C SER A 11 -1.13 -3.90 -3.45
N CYS A 12 -0.37 -4.41 -2.49
CA CYS A 12 0.34 -5.69 -2.62
C CYS A 12 0.79 -6.18 -1.25
N HIS A 13 0.96 -7.50 -1.18
CA HIS A 13 1.55 -8.17 -0.05
C HIS A 13 2.73 -9.02 -0.52
N ASN A 14 3.89 -8.82 0.07
CA ASN A 14 5.10 -9.62 -0.18
C ASN A 14 5.58 -9.59 -1.65
N ALA A 15 5.44 -8.46 -2.34
CA ALA A 15 5.88 -8.30 -3.73
C ALA A 15 7.42 -8.37 -3.83
N ALA A 16 7.94 -9.10 -4.83
CA ALA A 16 9.38 -9.22 -5.05
C ALA A 16 10.01 -7.93 -5.57
N THR A 17 9.26 -7.21 -6.41
CA THR A 17 9.63 -5.92 -6.98
C THR A 17 8.47 -4.94 -6.91
N LEU A 18 8.75 -3.65 -7.09
CA LEU A 18 7.71 -2.63 -7.21
C LEU A 18 6.78 -2.86 -8.42
N ASN A 19 7.30 -3.49 -9.48
CA ASN A 19 6.52 -3.84 -10.68
C ASN A 19 5.51 -4.96 -10.41
N ASP A 20 5.74 -5.79 -9.40
CA ASP A 20 4.78 -6.84 -9.00
C ASP A 20 3.65 -6.27 -8.13
N CYS A 21 3.81 -5.05 -7.61
CA CYS A 21 2.81 -4.36 -6.78
C CYS A 21 1.76 -3.63 -7.63
N ILE A 22 0.99 -4.37 -8.43
CA ILE A 22 0.01 -3.83 -9.40
C ILE A 22 -1.44 -3.84 -8.93
N GLY A 23 -1.71 -4.43 -7.76
CA GLY A 23 -3.05 -4.41 -7.16
C GLY A 23 -3.50 -2.97 -6.90
N LYS A 24 -4.82 -2.78 -6.79
CA LYS A 24 -5.43 -1.49 -6.45
C LYS A 24 -6.39 -1.66 -5.30
N GLU A 25 -6.37 -0.69 -4.40
CA GLU A 25 -7.24 -0.66 -3.23
C GLU A 25 -7.73 0.78 -3.03
N THR A 26 -9.01 0.95 -2.68
CA THR A 26 -9.59 2.27 -2.39
C THR A 26 -9.59 2.50 -0.90
N CYS A 27 -8.87 3.55 -0.48
CA CYS A 27 -8.76 3.94 0.91
C CYS A 27 -10.01 4.65 1.41
N ARG A 28 -10.25 4.52 2.70
CA ARG A 28 -11.28 5.24 3.46
C ARG A 28 -10.85 6.70 3.69
N GLN A 29 -11.78 7.52 4.18
CA GLN A 29 -11.56 8.96 4.41
C GLN A 29 -10.35 9.29 5.29
N ASN A 30 -9.97 8.42 6.22
CA ASN A 30 -8.90 8.66 7.21
C ASN A 30 -7.64 7.82 6.93
N GLU A 31 -7.51 7.33 5.70
CA GLU A 31 -6.39 6.50 5.28
C GLU A 31 -5.57 7.19 4.19
N GLN A 32 -4.31 6.81 4.08
CA GLN A 32 -3.36 7.24 3.06
C GLN A 32 -2.71 6.04 2.39
N CYS A 33 -2.19 6.25 1.17
CA CYS A 33 -1.34 5.25 0.54
C CYS A 33 -0.06 5.05 1.34
N TYR A 34 0.38 3.79 1.43
CA TYR A 34 1.73 3.48 1.89
C TYR A 34 2.41 2.49 0.95
N LEU A 35 3.73 2.47 1.06
CA LEU A 35 4.61 1.51 0.40
C LEU A 35 5.84 1.32 1.30
N ASP A 36 5.96 0.14 1.89
CA ASP A 36 7.06 -0.21 2.77
C ASP A 36 7.92 -1.30 2.15
N ALA A 37 9.24 -1.20 2.33
CA ALA A 37 10.18 -2.27 2.03
C ALA A 37 10.52 -3.00 3.34
N VAL A 38 10.33 -4.31 3.37
CA VAL A 38 10.60 -5.15 4.55
C VAL A 38 11.67 -6.19 4.23
N ILE A 39 12.52 -6.50 5.20
CA ILE A 39 13.48 -7.60 5.11
C ILE A 39 12.83 -8.83 5.75
N THR A 40 12.65 -9.90 4.98
CA THR A 40 12.04 -11.14 5.47
C THR A 40 13.02 -11.98 6.29
N SER A 41 12.52 -13.04 6.94
CA SER A 41 13.35 -14.06 7.61
C SER A 41 14.35 -14.74 6.66
N GLU A 42 14.00 -14.88 5.38
CA GLU A 42 14.90 -15.35 4.31
C GLU A 42 15.95 -14.32 3.87
N LEU A 43 16.06 -13.17 4.57
CA LEU A 43 16.96 -12.06 4.22
C LEU A 43 16.72 -11.48 2.82
N ARG A 44 15.46 -11.47 2.36
CA ARG A 44 15.04 -10.89 1.07
C ARG A 44 14.27 -9.61 1.31
N ILE A 45 14.48 -8.62 0.44
CA ILE A 45 13.67 -7.40 0.40
C ILE A 45 12.34 -7.73 -0.29
N ARG A 46 11.25 -7.29 0.33
CA ARG A 46 9.88 -7.44 -0.18
C ARG A 46 9.11 -6.15 0.02
N TYR A 47 8.13 -5.90 -0.84
CA TYR A 47 7.33 -4.69 -0.82
C TYR A 47 5.89 -4.99 -0.40
N ASN A 48 5.38 -4.16 0.52
CA ASN A 48 3.98 -4.14 0.91
C ASN A 48 3.44 -2.75 0.59
N GLY A 49 2.23 -2.68 0.06
CA GLY A 49 1.56 -1.42 -0.22
C GLY A 49 0.06 -1.56 -0.05
N GLY A 50 -0.61 -0.44 0.16
CA GLY A 50 -2.05 -0.39 0.31
C GLY A 50 -2.48 0.87 1.05
N CYS A 51 -3.57 0.75 1.80
CA CYS A 51 -4.11 1.80 2.64
C CYS A 51 -3.66 1.62 4.09
N ARG A 52 -3.25 2.70 4.75
CA ARG A 52 -3.02 2.71 6.20
C ARG A 52 -3.62 3.95 6.83
N SER A 53 -3.97 3.87 8.11
CA SER A 53 -4.50 5.01 8.87
C SER A 53 -3.51 6.18 8.87
N LEU A 54 -4.04 7.39 8.90
CA LEU A 54 -3.28 8.63 9.11
C LEU A 54 -2.80 8.81 10.56
N THR A 55 -3.31 8.00 11.49
CA THR A 55 -3.04 8.04 12.94
C THR A 55 -1.85 7.20 13.36
#